data_AF-A0A645AMG0-F1
#
_entry.id   AF-A0A645AMG0-F1
#
_cell.length_a   1.000
_cell.length_b   1.000
_cell.length_c   1.000
_cell.angle_alpha   90.00
_cell.angle_beta   90.00
_cell.angle_gamma   90.00
#
_symmetry.space_group_name_H-M   'P 1'
#
loop_
_entity.id
_entity.type
_entity.pdbx_description
1 polymer ?
#
loop_
_entity_poly.entity_id
_entity_poly.type
_entity_poly.pdbx_seq_one_letter_code
_entity_poly.pdbx_strand_id
1 'polypeptide(L)'
;MAIAMKDLEIRGAGNLLGDEQSGHIADVGFDLYIRMVGEAIAEYRGEQTGDEEAEMRIELPVDAHLPTDYVESERLRLEMYRRLAEVRSEDDIAQVRAELLDRYGPLPEPTEALLDVARFRLACREAGLTEVMTQGNYIRFAPVADLPESRQLRLQRVHPGTLIKAQTNVALVPRPRTRGVPSVAVEGAELLKWAAGVVSIFGASKAVVGQ
;
A
#
# COMPACT_ATOMS: atom_id res chain seq x y z
N MET A 1 -52.43 13.92 -18.77
CA MET A 1 -51.02 14.16 -18.38
C MET A 1 -50.40 12.79 -18.16
N ALA A 2 -49.90 12.17 -19.22
CA ALA A 2 -48.51 12.36 -19.68
C ALA A 2 -47.55 11.82 -18.60
N ILE A 3 -47.25 10.52 -18.64
CA ILE A 3 -45.96 10.05 -19.19
C ILE A 3 -44.81 10.85 -18.58
N ALA A 4 -44.57 10.62 -17.29
CA ALA A 4 -43.32 10.97 -16.60
C ALA A 4 -43.04 10.05 -15.39
N MET A 5 -43.86 9.00 -15.18
CA MET A 5 -43.71 8.02 -14.10
C MET A 5 -43.21 6.66 -14.61
N LYS A 6 -42.64 6.59 -15.82
CA LYS A 6 -42.17 5.31 -16.39
C LYS A 6 -40.85 5.37 -17.16
N ASP A 7 -40.03 6.42 -16.96
CA ASP A 7 -38.73 6.57 -17.62
C ASP A 7 -37.56 6.94 -16.69
N LEU A 8 -37.76 6.88 -15.37
CA LEU A 8 -36.67 7.03 -14.39
C LEU A 8 -36.34 5.72 -13.65
N GLU A 9 -36.72 4.58 -14.23
CA GLU A 9 -36.30 3.25 -13.77
C GLU A 9 -35.28 2.59 -14.72
N ILE A 10 -34.96 3.20 -15.87
CA ILE A 10 -34.06 2.60 -16.88
C ILE A 10 -32.70 3.30 -16.99
N ARG A 11 -32.46 4.46 -16.35
CA ARG A 11 -31.12 5.08 -16.32
C ARG A 11 -30.73 5.60 -14.93
N GLY A 12 -30.02 4.75 -14.20
CA GLY A 12 -28.86 5.15 -13.42
C GLY A 12 -29.12 6.00 -12.17
N ALA A 13 -29.35 5.31 -11.05
CA ALA A 13 -28.73 5.60 -9.75
C ALA A 13 -29.18 4.52 -8.74
N GLY A 14 -29.06 3.26 -9.12
CA GLY A 14 -29.25 2.15 -8.20
C GLY A 14 -28.03 2.02 -7.28
N ASN A 15 -28.16 2.52 -6.05
CA ASN A 15 -27.45 2.07 -4.87
C ASN A 15 -25.90 2.02 -4.94
N LEU A 16 -25.27 3.19 -5.07
CA LEU A 16 -23.80 3.36 -5.05
C LEU A 16 -23.22 3.68 -3.67
N LEU A 17 -24.03 3.62 -2.62
CA LEU A 17 -23.59 3.73 -1.23
C LEU A 17 -24.19 2.55 -0.49
N GLY A 18 -23.63 1.37 -0.74
CA GLY A 18 -23.88 0.20 0.09
C GLY A 18 -23.38 0.46 1.50
N ASP A 19 -24.22 0.14 2.48
CA ASP A 19 -24.06 0.23 3.94
C ASP A 19 -22.87 -0.57 4.53
N GLU A 20 -21.80 -0.83 3.77
CA GLU A 20 -20.62 -1.57 4.27
C GLU A 20 -19.44 -0.65 4.66
N GLN A 21 -19.55 0.67 4.46
CA GLN A 21 -18.49 1.63 4.81
C GLN A 21 -18.55 2.18 6.25
N SER A 22 -19.33 1.60 7.15
CA SER A 22 -19.25 1.97 8.58
C SER A 22 -18.09 1.28 9.32
N GLY A 23 -17.51 0.23 8.74
CA GLY A 23 -16.36 -0.49 9.32
C GLY A 23 -14.98 0.08 9.01
N HIS A 24 -14.86 1.07 8.09
CA HIS A 24 -13.57 1.62 7.63
C HIS A 24 -13.06 2.82 8.44
N ILE A 25 -13.76 3.22 9.51
CA ILE A 25 -13.38 4.41 10.30
C ILE A 25 -12.22 4.10 11.28
N ALA A 26 -11.78 2.85 11.42
CA ALA A 26 -10.65 2.49 12.28
C ALA A 26 -9.26 2.65 11.61
N ASP A 27 -9.15 2.54 10.27
CA ASP A 27 -7.85 2.46 9.58
C ASP A 27 -7.27 3.80 9.09
N VAL A 28 -8.07 4.87 9.09
CA VAL A 28 -7.65 6.18 8.54
C VAL A 28 -6.81 7.01 9.55
N GLY A 29 -6.71 6.57 10.81
CA GLY A 29 -5.99 7.30 11.86
C GLY A 29 -4.46 7.09 11.88
N PHE A 30 -3.98 5.93 11.41
CA PHE A 30 -2.58 5.52 11.59
C PHE A 30 -1.62 6.14 10.56
N ASP A 31 -2.00 6.16 9.28
CA ASP A 31 -1.17 6.73 8.21
C ASP A 31 -1.00 8.25 8.39
N LEU A 32 -2.09 8.95 8.77
CA LEU A 32 -2.05 10.37 9.12
C LEU A 32 -1.15 10.62 10.35
N TYR A 33 -1.16 9.73 11.34
CA TYR A 33 -0.32 9.86 12.53
C TYR A 33 1.17 9.67 12.21
N ILE A 34 1.52 8.68 11.39
CA ILE A 34 2.90 8.49 10.90
C ILE A 34 3.36 9.71 10.08
N ARG A 35 2.48 10.29 9.27
CA ARG A 35 2.74 11.52 8.52
C ARG A 35 3.05 12.71 9.44
N MET A 36 2.16 12.97 10.41
CA MET A 36 2.35 14.06 11.37
C MET A 36 3.62 13.92 12.21
N VAL A 37 3.97 12.68 12.59
CA VAL A 37 5.21 12.41 13.33
C VAL A 37 6.43 12.61 12.42
N GLY A 38 6.38 12.14 11.17
CA GLY A 38 7.44 12.32 10.18
C GLY A 38 7.72 13.79 9.89
N GLU A 39 6.68 14.59 9.65
CA GLU A 39 6.79 16.04 9.41
C GLU A 39 7.42 16.77 10.60
N ALA A 40 6.95 16.48 11.82
CA ALA A 40 7.48 17.10 13.03
C ALA A 40 8.96 16.77 13.29
N ILE A 41 9.40 15.57 12.87
CA ILE A 41 10.79 15.14 12.98
C ILE A 41 11.69 15.82 11.96
N ALA A 42 11.21 15.93 10.71
CA ALA A 42 11.93 16.61 9.64
C ALA A 42 12.13 18.08 9.97
N GLU A 43 11.08 18.74 10.48
CA GLU A 43 11.13 20.13 10.96
C GLU A 43 12.12 20.28 12.13
N TYR A 44 12.13 19.35 13.08
CA TYR A 44 13.06 19.37 14.22
C TYR A 44 14.53 19.18 13.83
N ARG A 45 14.84 18.41 12.77
CA ARG A 45 16.21 18.17 12.30
C ARG A 45 16.80 19.35 11.51
N GLY A 46 16.01 20.39 11.20
CA GLY A 46 16.47 21.54 10.42
C GLY A 46 16.90 21.20 8.99
N GLU A 47 16.50 20.01 8.52
CA GLU A 47 16.69 19.57 7.16
C GLU A 47 15.70 20.37 6.31
N GLN A 48 16.15 21.49 5.73
CA GLN A 48 15.54 21.98 4.50
C GLN A 48 15.81 20.90 3.46
N THR A 49 14.86 19.98 3.34
CA THR A 49 14.94 18.79 2.49
C THR A 49 15.11 19.22 1.03
N GLY A 50 16.36 19.33 0.59
CA GLY A 50 16.74 19.64 -0.79
C GLY A 50 16.53 18.47 -1.76
N ASP A 51 15.95 17.37 -1.30
CA ASP A 51 15.41 16.26 -2.10
C ASP A 51 14.18 15.74 -1.34
N GLU A 52 13.00 16.32 -1.58
CA GLU A 52 11.73 15.76 -1.10
C GLU A 52 11.58 14.37 -1.75
N GLU A 53 12.13 13.33 -1.12
CA GLU A 53 11.83 11.94 -1.47
C GLU A 53 10.31 11.81 -1.45
N ALA A 54 9.71 11.60 -2.64
CA ALA A 54 8.27 11.56 -2.77
C ALA A 54 7.68 10.57 -1.75
N GLU A 55 6.77 11.07 -0.91
CA GLU A 55 6.15 10.28 0.16
C GLU A 55 5.50 9.02 -0.44
N MET A 56 5.89 7.85 0.07
CA MET A 56 5.36 6.57 -0.37
C MET A 56 4.09 6.25 0.41
N ARG A 57 2.93 6.34 -0.24
CA ARG A 57 1.61 6.06 0.35
C ARG A 57 1.15 4.63 0.08
N ILE A 58 0.87 3.86 1.14
CA ILE A 58 0.42 2.46 1.04
C ILE A 58 -0.89 2.28 1.79
N GLU A 59 -1.99 2.06 1.06
CA GLU A 59 -3.33 1.85 1.62
C GLU A 59 -3.91 0.51 1.16
N LEU A 60 -3.48 -0.55 1.85
CA LEU A 60 -3.93 -1.92 1.61
C LEU A 60 -4.62 -2.47 2.87
N PRO A 61 -5.67 -3.30 2.74
CA PRO A 61 -6.35 -3.95 3.88
C PRO A 61 -5.45 -5.05 4.45
N VAL A 62 -4.43 -4.64 5.19
CA VAL A 62 -3.45 -5.49 5.86
C VAL A 62 -3.40 -5.07 7.32
N ASP A 63 -3.69 -6.00 8.22
CA ASP A 63 -3.58 -5.75 9.65
C ASP A 63 -2.10 -5.73 10.07
N ALA A 64 -1.50 -4.55 10.04
CA ALA A 64 -0.08 -4.33 10.24
C ALA A 64 0.14 -3.33 11.38
N HIS A 65 0.41 -3.83 12.58
CA HIS A 65 0.61 -3.00 13.77
C HIS A 65 1.48 -3.71 14.83
N LEU A 66 1.92 -2.95 15.83
CA LEU A 66 2.53 -3.46 17.06
C LEU A 66 1.43 -3.64 18.12
N PRO A 67 1.04 -4.89 18.46
CA PRO A 67 0.02 -5.13 19.47
C PRO A 67 0.40 -4.58 20.84
N THR A 68 -0.60 -4.12 21.59
CA THR A 68 -0.39 -3.52 22.92
C THR A 68 0.08 -4.52 23.97
N ASP A 69 -0.24 -5.80 23.79
CA ASP A 69 0.20 -6.92 24.61
C ASP A 69 1.61 -7.42 24.25
N TYR A 70 2.12 -7.07 23.06
CA TYR A 70 3.48 -7.41 22.65
C TYR A 70 4.50 -6.35 23.08
N VAL A 71 4.19 -5.07 22.85
CA VAL A 71 4.99 -3.95 23.34
C VAL A 71 4.08 -3.06 24.16
N GLU A 72 4.05 -3.24 25.49
CA GLU A 72 3.10 -2.53 26.38
C GLU A 72 3.29 -1.02 26.41
N SER A 73 4.54 -0.56 26.37
CA SER A 73 4.86 0.87 26.41
C SER A 73 4.53 1.56 25.09
N GLU A 74 3.57 2.48 25.13
CA GLU A 74 3.22 3.32 23.99
C GLU A 74 4.42 4.09 23.44
N ARG A 75 5.23 4.69 24.32
CA ARG A 75 6.46 5.40 23.93
C ARG A 75 7.39 4.52 23.11
N LEU A 76 7.58 3.26 23.49
CA LEU A 76 8.43 2.32 22.77
C LEU A 76 7.80 1.88 21.44
N ARG A 77 6.48 1.70 21.37
CA ARG A 77 5.79 1.44 20.09
C ARG A 77 6.01 2.60 19.10
N LEU A 78 5.86 3.83 19.56
CA LEU A 78 6.09 5.03 18.74
C LEU A 78 7.52 5.14 18.24
N GLU A 79 8.50 4.83 19.09
CA GLU A 79 9.91 4.78 18.71
C GLU A 79 10.17 3.73 17.62
N MET A 80 9.57 2.55 17.73
CA MET A 80 9.66 1.50 16.72
C MET A 80 9.02 1.90 15.40
N TYR A 81 7.83 2.52 15.44
CA TYR A 81 7.17 3.02 14.23
C TYR A 81 8.00 4.09 13.52
N ARG A 82 8.58 5.03 14.27
CA ARG A 82 9.50 6.03 13.71
C ARG A 82 10.69 5.37 13.04
N ARG A 83 11.31 4.40 13.69
CA ARG A 83 12.46 3.69 13.12
C ARG A 83 12.09 2.94 11.85
N LEU A 84 10.93 2.26 11.84
CA LEU A 84 10.39 1.62 10.63
C LEU A 84 10.10 2.65 9.53
N ALA A 85 9.62 3.84 9.87
CA ALA A 85 9.42 4.90 8.89
C ALA A 85 10.73 5.34 8.22
N GLU A 86 11.84 5.36 8.98
CA GLU A 86 13.19 5.78 8.55
C GLU A 86 14.00 4.67 7.83
N VAL A 87 13.53 3.42 7.80
CA VAL A 87 14.17 2.28 7.09
C VAL A 87 14.42 2.59 5.61
N ARG A 88 15.64 2.28 5.14
CA ARG A 88 16.07 2.46 3.74
C ARG A 88 16.62 1.18 3.10
N SER A 89 16.80 0.11 3.86
CA SER A 89 17.35 -1.16 3.38
C SER A 89 16.75 -2.37 4.09
N GLU A 90 16.90 -3.54 3.47
CA GLU A 90 16.54 -4.83 4.09
C GLU A 90 17.34 -5.10 5.38
N ASP A 91 18.58 -4.59 5.48
CA ASP A 91 19.39 -4.71 6.70
C ASP A 91 18.77 -3.94 7.86
N ASP A 92 18.26 -2.72 7.62
CA ASP A 92 17.57 -1.94 8.66
C ASP A 92 16.35 -2.69 9.20
N ILE A 93 15.58 -3.35 8.31
CA ILE A 93 14.43 -4.17 8.69
C ILE A 93 14.88 -5.38 9.50
N ALA A 94 15.96 -6.04 9.08
CA ALA A 94 16.54 -7.17 9.80
C ALA A 94 17.00 -6.77 11.21
N GLN A 95 17.60 -5.59 11.37
CA GLN A 95 17.99 -5.05 12.67
C GLN A 95 16.79 -4.75 13.56
N VAL A 96 15.73 -4.12 13.03
CA VAL A 96 14.48 -3.89 13.79
C VAL A 96 13.87 -5.22 14.20
N ARG A 97 13.82 -6.21 13.30
CA ARG A 97 13.31 -7.55 13.61
C ARG A 97 14.11 -8.24 14.71
N ALA A 98 15.44 -8.19 14.63
CA ALA A 98 16.32 -8.78 15.63
C ALA A 98 16.12 -8.13 17.01
N GLU A 99 15.98 -6.81 17.06
CA GLU A 99 15.69 -6.10 18.31
C GLU A 99 14.31 -6.48 18.88
N LEU A 100 13.28 -6.55 18.03
CA LEU A 100 11.94 -6.96 18.48
C LEU A 100 11.98 -8.37 19.07
N LEU A 101 12.68 -9.30 18.41
CA LEU A 101 12.88 -10.66 18.89
C LEU A 101 13.62 -10.73 20.23
N ASP A 102 14.73 -10.01 20.35
CA ASP A 102 15.59 -10.02 21.53
C ASP A 102 14.88 -9.42 22.76
N ARG A 103 14.12 -8.34 22.55
CA ARG A 103 13.48 -7.59 23.63
C ARG A 103 12.12 -8.13 24.04
N TYR A 104 11.32 -8.60 23.08
CA TYR A 104 9.89 -8.92 23.30
C TYR A 104 9.54 -10.37 22.94
N GLY A 105 10.47 -11.14 22.37
CA GLY A 105 10.26 -12.55 22.02
C GLY A 105 9.65 -12.73 20.63
N PRO A 106 8.94 -13.85 20.36
CA PRO A 106 8.40 -14.15 19.04
C PRO A 106 7.44 -13.09 18.53
N LEU A 107 7.57 -12.71 17.26
CA LEU A 107 6.73 -11.69 16.64
C LEU A 107 5.29 -12.20 16.44
N PRO A 108 4.27 -11.46 16.91
CA PRO A 108 2.88 -11.70 16.54
C PRO A 108 2.66 -11.48 15.04
N GLU A 109 1.60 -12.09 14.50
CA GLU A 109 1.24 -11.98 13.08
C GLU A 109 1.10 -10.51 12.59
N PRO A 110 0.41 -9.60 13.32
CA PRO A 110 0.34 -8.20 12.90
C PRO A 110 1.69 -7.48 12.88
N THR A 111 2.65 -7.91 13.71
CA THR A 111 4.00 -7.36 13.74
C THR A 111 4.87 -7.88 12.61
N GLU A 112 4.74 -9.16 12.23
CA GLU A 112 5.38 -9.67 11.00
C GLU A 112 4.81 -8.93 9.77
N ALA A 113 3.49 -8.74 9.71
CA ALA A 113 2.85 -7.98 8.64
C ALA A 113 3.36 -6.53 8.56
N LEU A 114 3.60 -5.88 9.70
CA LEU A 114 4.20 -4.54 9.75
C LEU A 114 5.61 -4.51 9.15
N LEU A 115 6.45 -5.51 9.44
CA LEU A 115 7.78 -5.62 8.82
C LEU A 115 7.67 -5.90 7.32
N ASP A 116 6.72 -6.72 6.89
CA ASP A 116 6.48 -6.99 5.48
C ASP A 116 5.97 -5.76 4.73
N VAL A 117 5.16 -4.91 5.36
CA VAL A 117 4.76 -3.60 4.79
C VAL A 117 5.99 -2.71 4.60
N ALA A 118 6.92 -2.69 5.58
CA ALA A 118 8.17 -1.94 5.44
C ALA A 118 9.03 -2.45 4.27
N ARG A 119 9.15 -3.78 4.09
CA ARG A 119 9.83 -4.39 2.93
C ARG A 119 9.14 -4.04 1.61
N PHE A 120 7.82 -4.16 1.59
CA PHE A 120 7.01 -3.82 0.42
C PHE A 120 7.20 -2.36 0.01
N ARG A 121 7.29 -1.45 0.99
CA ARG A 121 7.58 -0.03 0.76
C ARG A 121 8.94 0.19 0.10
N LEU A 122 9.98 -0.54 0.50
CA LEU A 122 11.29 -0.49 -0.16
C LEU A 122 11.19 -0.95 -1.62
N ALA A 123 10.52 -2.07 -1.88
CA ALA A 123 10.32 -2.57 -3.23
C ALA A 123 9.54 -1.58 -4.12
N CYS A 124 8.53 -0.90 -3.57
CA CYS A 124 7.80 0.16 -4.29
C CYS A 124 8.71 1.33 -4.66
N ARG A 125 9.53 1.81 -3.72
CA ARG A 125 10.50 2.90 -3.96
C ARG A 125 11.51 2.51 -5.04
N GLU A 126 12.06 1.30 -4.98
CA GLU A 126 12.99 0.78 -6.01
C GLU A 126 12.34 0.66 -7.39
N ALA A 127 11.03 0.42 -7.44
CA ALA A 127 10.23 0.40 -8.66
C ALA A 127 9.81 1.80 -9.15
N GLY A 128 10.14 2.88 -8.43
CA GLY A 128 9.73 4.25 -8.74
C GLY A 128 8.27 4.55 -8.45
N LEU A 129 7.61 3.72 -7.63
CA LEU A 129 6.24 3.94 -7.17
C LEU A 129 6.24 4.87 -5.95
N THR A 130 5.20 5.70 -5.84
CA THR A 130 4.94 6.58 -4.69
C THR A 130 3.56 6.32 -4.08
N GLU A 131 2.71 5.53 -4.75
CA GLU A 131 1.37 5.23 -4.29
C GLU A 131 0.96 3.80 -4.64
N VAL A 132 0.52 3.05 -3.64
CA VAL A 132 -0.18 1.78 -3.80
C VAL A 132 -1.43 1.78 -2.92
N MET A 133 -2.61 1.69 -3.51
CA MET A 133 -3.86 1.75 -2.73
C MET A 133 -4.98 0.89 -3.29
N THR A 134 -5.92 0.53 -2.44
CA THR A 134 -7.15 -0.16 -2.85
C THR A 134 -8.11 0.83 -3.52
N GLN A 135 -8.57 0.50 -4.73
CA GLN A 135 -9.54 1.29 -5.49
C GLN A 135 -10.66 0.38 -6.02
N GLY A 136 -11.70 0.20 -5.20
CA GLY A 136 -12.80 -0.72 -5.52
C GLY A 136 -12.30 -2.15 -5.71
N ASN A 137 -12.52 -2.73 -6.90
CA ASN A 137 -12.04 -4.07 -7.25
C ASN A 137 -10.59 -4.11 -7.77
N TYR A 138 -9.86 -2.99 -7.73
CA TYR A 138 -8.49 -2.89 -8.22
C TYR A 138 -7.54 -2.50 -7.08
N ILE A 139 -6.27 -2.87 -7.23
CA ILE A 139 -5.16 -2.22 -6.56
C ILE A 139 -4.53 -1.25 -7.56
N ARG A 140 -4.43 0.00 -7.14
CA ARG A 140 -3.86 1.11 -7.89
C ARG A 140 -2.37 1.18 -7.58
N PHE A 141 -1.55 1.33 -8.62
CA PHE A 141 -0.12 1.56 -8.55
C PHE A 141 0.23 2.84 -9.33
N ALA A 142 0.97 3.76 -8.72
CA ALA A 142 1.39 5.00 -9.35
C ALA A 142 2.74 5.52 -8.78
N PRO A 143 3.48 6.34 -9.54
CA PRO A 143 3.29 6.61 -10.98
C PRO A 143 3.76 5.44 -11.85
N VAL A 144 3.20 5.31 -13.06
CA VAL A 144 3.65 4.31 -14.07
C VAL A 144 4.04 4.95 -15.41
N ALA A 145 4.38 6.24 -15.40
CA ALA A 145 4.70 7.01 -16.60
C ALA A 145 5.84 6.38 -17.42
N ASP A 146 6.90 5.95 -16.73
CA ASP A 146 8.11 5.41 -17.36
C ASP A 146 8.09 3.89 -17.52
N LEU A 147 6.93 3.24 -17.38
CA LEU A 147 6.83 1.79 -17.47
C LEU A 147 6.97 1.33 -18.93
N PRO A 148 8.03 0.58 -19.32
CA PRO A 148 8.20 0.09 -20.69
C PRO A 148 7.03 -0.75 -21.16
N GLU A 149 6.70 -0.66 -22.46
CA GLU A 149 5.58 -1.39 -23.08
C GLU A 149 5.69 -2.91 -22.86
N SER A 150 6.90 -3.48 -22.91
CA SER A 150 7.14 -4.90 -22.63
C SER A 150 6.66 -5.33 -21.24
N ARG A 151 6.75 -4.43 -20.24
CA ARG A 151 6.29 -4.67 -18.87
C ARG A 151 4.81 -4.42 -18.72
N GLN A 152 4.26 -3.43 -19.41
CA GLN A 152 2.81 -3.24 -19.49
C GLN A 152 2.13 -4.50 -20.04
N LEU A 153 2.65 -5.05 -21.14
CA LEU A 153 2.17 -6.30 -21.73
C LEU A 153 2.34 -7.50 -20.78
N ARG A 154 3.49 -7.61 -20.11
CA ARG A 154 3.70 -8.65 -19.08
C ARG A 154 2.68 -8.52 -17.95
N LEU A 155 2.44 -7.31 -17.45
CA LEU A 155 1.49 -7.03 -16.38
C LEU A 155 0.06 -7.43 -16.79
N GLN A 156 -0.38 -7.03 -17.99
CA GLN A 156 -1.68 -7.42 -18.53
C GLN A 156 -1.82 -8.92 -18.78
N ARG A 157 -0.72 -9.61 -19.17
CA ARG A 157 -0.71 -11.06 -19.36
C ARG A 157 -0.79 -11.84 -18.05
N VAL A 158 -0.04 -11.41 -17.03
CA VAL A 158 0.00 -12.07 -15.70
C VAL A 158 -1.25 -11.72 -14.89
N HIS A 159 -1.77 -10.51 -15.04
CA HIS A 159 -2.97 -10.01 -14.37
C HIS A 159 -4.00 -9.51 -15.40
N PRO A 160 -4.79 -10.44 -16.01
CA PRO A 160 -5.84 -10.08 -16.96
C PRO A 160 -6.85 -9.11 -16.36
N GLY A 161 -7.26 -8.10 -17.13
CA GLY A 161 -8.12 -7.02 -16.67
C GLY A 161 -7.38 -5.79 -16.11
N THR A 162 -6.05 -5.80 -16.13
CA THR A 162 -5.25 -4.61 -15.80
C THR A 162 -5.54 -3.47 -16.76
N LEU A 163 -5.77 -2.27 -16.21
CA LEU A 163 -5.98 -1.04 -16.95
C LEU A 163 -4.79 -0.10 -16.74
N ILE A 164 -4.11 0.28 -17.82
CA ILE A 164 -3.05 1.30 -17.80
C ILE A 164 -3.65 2.62 -18.27
N LYS A 165 -3.62 3.63 -17.40
CA LYS A 165 -4.16 4.97 -17.65
C LYS A 165 -3.01 5.96 -17.78
N ALA A 166 -2.54 6.16 -19.01
CA ALA A 166 -1.43 7.06 -19.30
C ALA A 166 -1.72 8.53 -18.91
N GLN A 167 -2.96 9.01 -19.04
CA GLN A 167 -3.29 10.41 -18.70
C GLN A 167 -3.12 10.71 -17.21
N THR A 168 -3.30 9.70 -16.36
CA THR A 168 -3.20 9.82 -14.89
C THR A 168 -1.98 9.10 -14.33
N ASN A 169 -1.08 8.60 -15.18
CA ASN A 169 0.12 7.83 -14.81
C ASN A 169 -0.15 6.67 -13.85
N VAL A 170 -1.19 5.86 -14.09
CA VAL A 170 -1.63 4.82 -13.14
C VAL A 170 -1.85 3.46 -13.79
N ALA A 171 -1.48 2.40 -13.08
CA ALA A 171 -1.93 1.04 -13.35
C ALA A 171 -3.00 0.62 -12.33
N LEU A 172 -4.15 0.16 -12.82
CA LEU A 172 -5.20 -0.48 -12.00
C LEU A 172 -5.16 -1.97 -12.26
N VAL A 173 -4.66 -2.73 -11.29
CA VAL A 173 -4.52 -4.19 -11.39
C VAL A 173 -5.65 -4.84 -10.62
N PRO A 174 -6.44 -5.75 -11.21
CA PRO A 174 -7.56 -6.39 -10.51
C PRO A 174 -7.10 -7.07 -9.22
N ARG A 175 -7.79 -6.77 -8.13
CA ARG A 175 -7.51 -7.35 -6.82
C ARG A 175 -7.74 -8.87 -6.89
N PRO A 176 -6.82 -9.70 -6.39
CA PRO A 176 -6.98 -11.14 -6.41
C PRO A 176 -8.16 -11.56 -5.53
N ARG A 177 -8.80 -12.66 -5.91
CA ARG A 177 -9.90 -13.28 -5.16
C ARG A 177 -9.57 -14.71 -4.78
N THR A 178 -10.11 -15.18 -3.66
CA THR A 178 -9.91 -16.55 -3.18
C THR A 178 -10.50 -17.57 -4.14
N ARG A 179 -9.85 -18.75 -4.23
CA ARG A 179 -10.41 -19.92 -4.92
C ARG A 179 -11.50 -20.54 -4.05
N GLY A 180 -12.76 -20.34 -4.42
CA GLY A 180 -13.91 -20.91 -3.70
C GLY A 180 -15.21 -20.20 -4.04
N VAL A 181 -16.34 -20.77 -3.63
CA VAL A 181 -17.67 -20.15 -3.73
C VAL A 181 -18.23 -20.02 -2.30
N PRO A 182 -18.54 -18.80 -1.81
CA PRO A 182 -18.34 -17.52 -2.48
C PRO A 182 -16.86 -17.12 -2.59
N SER A 183 -16.50 -16.47 -3.69
CA SER A 183 -15.15 -15.95 -3.91
C SER A 183 -15.03 -14.57 -3.24
N VAL A 184 -14.12 -14.43 -2.29
CA VAL A 184 -13.91 -13.22 -1.49
C VAL A 184 -12.61 -12.55 -1.92
N ALA A 185 -12.52 -11.22 -1.81
CA ALA A 185 -11.29 -10.51 -2.11
C ALA A 185 -10.18 -10.94 -1.12
N VAL A 186 -8.95 -11.14 -1.61
CA VAL A 186 -7.83 -11.51 -0.74
C VAL A 186 -7.42 -10.30 0.11
N GLU A 187 -7.08 -10.55 1.37
CA GLU A 187 -6.72 -9.56 2.41
C GLU A 187 -5.46 -9.98 3.17
N GLY A 188 -4.92 -9.08 3.99
CA GLY A 188 -3.80 -9.38 4.88
C GLY A 188 -2.51 -9.70 4.15
N ALA A 189 -1.73 -10.60 4.74
CA ALA A 189 -0.41 -11.01 4.24
C ALA A 189 -0.46 -11.55 2.80
N GLU A 190 -1.53 -12.26 2.42
CA GLU A 190 -1.66 -12.79 1.06
C GLU A 190 -1.87 -11.69 0.02
N LEU A 191 -2.59 -10.62 0.37
CA LEU A 191 -2.74 -9.46 -0.52
C LEU A 191 -1.41 -8.73 -0.68
N LEU A 192 -0.68 -8.54 0.43
CA LEU A 192 0.62 -7.88 0.41
C LEU A 192 1.65 -8.66 -0.42
N LYS A 193 1.70 -9.99 -0.25
CA LYS A 193 2.55 -10.89 -1.05
C LYS A 193 2.19 -10.84 -2.54
N TRP A 194 0.90 -10.84 -2.87
CA TRP A 194 0.45 -10.65 -4.24
C TRP A 194 0.91 -9.29 -4.79
N ALA A 195 0.71 -8.21 -4.04
CA ALA A 195 1.10 -6.86 -4.43
C ALA A 195 2.62 -6.75 -4.65
N ALA A 196 3.44 -7.36 -3.79
CA ALA A 196 4.89 -7.45 -3.98
C ALA A 196 5.24 -8.17 -5.29
N GLY A 197 4.50 -9.24 -5.63
CA GLY A 197 4.60 -9.90 -6.93
C GLY A 197 4.31 -8.97 -8.10
N VAL A 198 3.29 -8.11 -7.99
CA VAL A 198 3.00 -7.07 -9.00
C VAL A 198 4.14 -6.06 -9.09
N VAL A 199 4.63 -5.54 -7.95
CA VAL A 199 5.78 -4.61 -7.86
C VAL A 199 7.02 -5.15 -8.55
N SER A 200 7.29 -6.45 -8.44
CA SER A 200 8.41 -7.10 -9.14
C SER A 200 8.35 -7.00 -10.68
N ILE A 201 7.16 -6.79 -11.26
CA ILE A 201 6.97 -6.57 -12.70
C ILE A 201 7.34 -5.13 -13.08
N PHE A 202 7.12 -4.16 -12.18
CA PHE A 202 7.55 -2.78 -12.36
C PHE A 202 9.07 -2.63 -12.16
N GLY A 203 9.68 -3.41 -11.25
CA GLY A 203 11.12 -3.42 -11.01
C GLY A 203 11.95 -3.96 -12.19
N ALA A 204 13.16 -3.41 -12.39
CA ALA A 204 14.20 -3.73 -13.41
C ALA A 204 14.27 -2.88 -14.70
N SER A 205 14.21 -1.56 -14.59
CA SER A 205 14.77 -0.69 -15.64
C SER A 205 15.64 0.37 -15.01
N LYS A 206 16.82 -0.02 -14.49
CA LYS A 206 17.98 0.86 -14.61
C LYS A 206 18.36 0.85 -16.09
N ALA A 207 17.63 1.63 -16.89
CA ALA A 207 18.21 2.15 -18.10
C ALA A 207 19.36 3.04 -17.64
N VAL A 208 20.58 2.54 -17.79
CA VAL A 208 21.78 3.37 -17.80
C VAL A 208 21.59 4.33 -18.97
N VAL A 209 21.02 5.51 -18.69
CA VAL A 209 21.16 6.67 -19.54
C VAL A 209 22.46 7.30 -19.11
N GLY A 210 23.47 7.15 -19.96
CA GLY A 210 24.83 7.57 -19.67
C GLY A 210 24.97 9.09 -19.52
N GLN A 211 26.03 9.47 -18.82
CA GLN A 211 27.10 10.32 -19.35
C GLN A 211 28.43 9.73 -18.91
#